data_AF-A0A522CE85-F1
#
_entry.id   AF-A0A522CE85-F1
#
_cell.length_a   1.000
_cell.length_b   1.000
_cell.length_c   1.000
_cell.angle_alpha   90.00
_cell.angle_beta   90.00
_cell.angle_gamma   90.00
#
_symmetry.space_group_name_H-M   'P 1'
#
loop_
_entity.id
_entity.type
_entity.pdbx_description
1 polymer ?
#
loop_
_entity_poly.entity_id
_entity_poly.type
_entity_poly.pdbx_seq_one_letter_code
_entity_poly.pdbx_strand_id
1 'polypeptide(L)'
;MNAKDIIIVALIAFLTLPAPRTQAADITSTFNMADLSRSYAGNCDAQAAQRHANILPPHFSGRPAEFLNDSESLVVYSPYLTGPERKTAERLFASIPAYALPIAYRGGVVYVFTRRAIVEAVPALAVEKTWFEDYGVYMQVERRLYVPFEKGQGLTWKRGQHGYTARRWAPTTRDQFRVINHETGHLIDEMLGVYSRDSLGEDGQYRLSNRPDYRAATRADLARLTSSDSPLSIKKIRKLGYYMPRAFNGKRIGIQDEQRARREVFAELWAEAHGHGKSKLFIAYPQAFAVVKSYADFLKAQDAGAVVKCKWGG
;
A
#
# COMPACT_ATOMS: atom_id res chain seq x y z
N MET A 1 11.66 45.60 14.45
CA MET A 1 11.75 44.38 13.62
C MET A 1 10.51 44.32 12.74
N ASN A 2 10.68 44.25 11.42
CA ASN A 2 9.55 44.27 10.49
C ASN A 2 8.92 42.88 10.42
N ALA A 3 7.61 42.82 10.14
CA ALA A 3 6.84 41.56 10.10
C ALA A 3 7.40 40.50 9.12
N LYS A 4 8.21 40.91 8.14
CA LYS A 4 8.90 40.01 7.20
C LYS A 4 10.07 39.24 7.85
N ASP A 5 10.73 39.83 8.84
CA ASP A 5 11.88 39.22 9.51
C ASP A 5 11.43 38.12 10.49
N ILE A 6 10.24 38.29 11.09
CA ILE A 6 9.62 37.30 11.99
C ILE A 6 9.20 36.03 11.24
N ILE A 7 8.76 36.16 9.98
CA ILE A 7 8.33 35.02 9.16
C ILE A 7 9.54 34.15 8.72
N ILE A 8 10.67 34.77 8.40
CA ILE A 8 11.89 34.05 7.99
C ILE A 8 12.51 33.33 9.19
N VAL A 9 12.51 33.94 10.37
CA VAL A 9 13.00 33.31 11.61
C VAL A 9 12.09 32.16 12.07
N ALA A 10 10.77 32.27 11.89
CA ALA A 10 9.83 31.19 12.19
C ALA A 10 9.97 29.99 11.23
N LEU A 11 10.30 30.23 9.95
CA LEU A 11 10.56 29.14 8.99
C LEU A 11 11.88 28.42 9.25
N ILE A 12 12.92 29.13 9.69
CA ILE A 12 14.23 28.54 10.02
C ILE A 12 14.14 27.77 11.35
N ALA A 13 13.39 28.26 12.34
CA ALA A 13 13.16 27.54 13.60
C ALA A 13 12.34 26.24 13.42
N PHE A 14 11.42 26.20 12.45
CA PHE A 14 10.70 24.95 12.10
C PHE A 14 11.59 23.92 11.38
N LEU A 15 12.68 24.36 10.73
CA LEU A 15 13.67 23.50 10.08
C LEU A 15 14.78 23.02 11.03
N THR A 16 14.91 23.61 12.23
CA THR A 16 15.96 23.29 13.21
C THR A 16 15.44 22.73 14.53
N LEU A 17 14.13 22.52 14.68
CA LEU A 17 13.63 21.64 15.73
C LEU A 17 14.32 20.28 15.55
N PRO A 18 15.10 19.80 16.53
CA PRO A 18 15.66 18.47 16.44
C PRO A 18 14.47 17.53 16.26
N ALA A 19 14.37 16.90 15.10
CA ALA A 19 13.54 15.73 14.96
C ALA A 19 13.88 14.85 16.17
N PRO A 20 12.89 14.36 16.93
CA PRO A 20 13.19 13.40 17.98
C PRO A 20 14.09 12.37 17.31
N ARG A 21 15.31 12.21 17.85
CA ARG A 21 16.23 11.15 17.44
C ARG A 21 15.47 9.87 17.76
N THR A 22 14.63 9.43 16.83
CA THR A 22 14.37 8.04 16.62
C THR A 22 15.77 7.50 16.42
N GLN A 23 16.35 6.92 17.47
CA GLN A 23 17.35 5.89 17.25
C GLN A 23 16.66 5.01 16.23
N ALA A 24 17.14 5.06 14.99
CA ALA A 24 16.83 4.02 14.03
C ALA A 24 17.36 2.77 14.73
N ALA A 25 16.48 2.10 15.48
CA ALA A 25 16.76 0.78 16.01
C ALA A 25 17.31 0.04 14.81
N ASP A 26 18.51 -0.53 14.93
CA ASP A 26 19.20 -1.12 13.81
C ASP A 26 18.23 -2.07 13.12
N ILE A 27 17.67 -1.64 12.00
CA ILE A 27 16.51 -2.29 11.39
C ILE A 27 16.90 -3.70 11.05
N THR A 28 18.16 -3.90 10.68
CA THR A 28 18.75 -5.21 10.38
C THR A 28 18.65 -6.20 11.54
N SER A 29 18.70 -5.76 12.80
CA SER A 29 18.65 -6.63 13.99
C SER A 29 17.28 -7.30 14.20
N THR A 30 16.23 -6.75 13.60
CA THR A 30 14.84 -7.21 13.74
C THR A 30 14.32 -7.95 12.51
N PHE A 31 15.09 -7.93 11.42
CA PHE A 31 14.85 -8.72 10.23
C PHE A 31 15.61 -10.05 10.33
N ASN A 32 15.01 -11.11 9.80
CA ASN A 32 15.73 -12.32 9.48
C ASN A 32 16.59 -12.07 8.24
N MET A 33 17.74 -11.42 8.45
CA MET A 33 18.67 -11.03 7.39
C MET A 33 19.19 -12.22 6.60
N ALA A 34 19.37 -13.39 7.24
CA ALA A 34 19.83 -14.59 6.56
C ALA A 34 18.84 -15.03 5.46
N ASP A 35 17.54 -15.07 5.77
CA ASP A 35 16.53 -15.46 4.80
C ASP A 35 16.25 -14.35 3.77
N LEU A 36 16.22 -13.09 4.20
CA LEU A 36 16.02 -11.96 3.28
C LEU A 36 17.18 -11.86 2.27
N SER A 37 18.43 -11.87 2.74
CA SER A 37 19.60 -11.79 1.86
C SER A 37 19.73 -13.03 0.98
N ARG A 38 19.41 -14.25 1.47
CA ARG A 38 19.34 -15.46 0.63
C ARG A 38 18.31 -15.31 -0.48
N SER A 39 17.14 -14.74 -0.16
CA SER A 39 16.07 -14.51 -1.14
C SER A 39 16.47 -13.51 -2.23
N TYR A 40 17.29 -12.49 -1.90
CA TYR A 40 17.84 -11.53 -2.87
C TYR A 40 19.07 -12.05 -3.64
N ALA A 41 19.83 -13.01 -3.09
CA ALA A 41 21.02 -13.58 -3.71
C ALA A 41 20.74 -14.75 -4.67
N GLY A 42 19.51 -15.27 -4.69
CA GLY A 42 19.12 -16.38 -5.57
C GLY A 42 19.21 -16.02 -7.07
N ASN A 43 19.61 -16.98 -7.89
CA ASN A 43 19.51 -16.87 -9.35
C ASN A 43 18.02 -16.84 -9.80
N CYS A 44 17.77 -16.59 -11.08
CA CYS A 44 16.39 -16.42 -11.55
C CYS A 44 15.52 -17.66 -11.42
N ASP A 45 16.08 -18.85 -11.58
CA ASP A 45 15.35 -20.11 -11.38
C ASP A 45 14.92 -20.27 -9.92
N ALA A 46 15.80 -19.96 -8.97
CA ALA A 46 15.47 -19.99 -7.55
C ALA A 46 14.40 -18.95 -7.18
N GLN A 47 14.47 -17.74 -7.74
CA GLN A 47 13.44 -16.71 -7.52
C GLN A 47 12.09 -17.10 -8.15
N ALA A 48 12.10 -17.73 -9.33
CA ALA A 48 10.89 -18.24 -9.99
C ALA A 48 10.28 -19.42 -9.20
N ALA A 49 11.10 -20.34 -8.69
CA ALA A 49 10.65 -21.42 -7.82
C ALA A 49 10.02 -20.88 -6.52
N GLN A 50 10.65 -19.88 -5.89
CA GLN A 50 10.09 -19.22 -4.71
C GLN A 50 8.77 -18.51 -5.03
N ARG A 51 8.66 -17.84 -6.17
CA ARG A 51 7.41 -17.25 -6.65
C ARG A 51 6.33 -18.33 -6.80
N HIS A 52 6.63 -19.41 -7.51
CA HIS A 52 5.67 -20.49 -7.77
C HIS A 52 5.10 -21.06 -6.47
N ALA A 53 5.95 -21.27 -5.46
CA ALA A 53 5.52 -21.72 -4.13
C ALA A 53 4.64 -20.70 -3.37
N ASN A 54 4.70 -19.43 -3.75
CA ASN A 54 3.96 -18.33 -3.11
C ASN A 54 2.74 -17.85 -3.89
N ILE A 55 2.50 -18.40 -5.09
CA ILE A 55 1.28 -18.11 -5.86
C ILE A 55 0.11 -18.83 -5.19
N LEU A 56 -0.85 -18.06 -4.72
CA LEU A 56 -2.09 -18.60 -4.15
C LEU A 56 -3.04 -19.00 -5.29
N PRO A 57 -3.80 -20.10 -5.12
CA PRO A 57 -4.87 -20.44 -6.04
C PRO A 57 -5.94 -19.32 -6.05
N PRO A 58 -6.69 -19.14 -7.14
CA PRO A 58 -7.83 -18.22 -7.16
C PRO A 58 -8.79 -18.52 -6.00
N HIS A 59 -9.06 -17.53 -5.17
CA HIS A 59 -10.00 -17.62 -4.05
C HIS A 59 -11.45 -17.60 -4.56
N PHE A 60 -11.70 -16.80 -5.60
CA PHE A 60 -13.01 -16.67 -6.22
C PHE A 60 -13.13 -17.56 -7.46
N SER A 61 -14.25 -18.29 -7.57
CA SER A 61 -14.55 -19.11 -8.74
C SER A 61 -14.86 -18.27 -9.98
N GLY A 62 -14.71 -18.87 -11.17
CA GLY A 62 -15.08 -18.23 -12.44
C GLY A 62 -14.13 -17.13 -12.91
N ARG A 63 -12.87 -17.13 -12.45
CA ARG A 63 -11.83 -16.24 -12.99
C ARG A 63 -11.60 -16.55 -14.48
N PRO A 64 -11.68 -15.55 -15.38
CA PRO A 64 -11.39 -15.76 -16.80
C PRO A 64 -9.95 -16.19 -17.03
N ALA A 65 -9.71 -16.95 -18.10
CA ALA A 65 -8.42 -17.59 -18.38
C ALA A 65 -7.28 -16.56 -18.56
N GLU A 66 -7.58 -15.42 -19.18
CA GLU A 66 -6.65 -14.31 -19.38
C GLU A 66 -6.20 -13.63 -18.07
N PHE A 67 -6.92 -13.87 -16.97
CA PHE A 67 -6.54 -13.40 -15.64
C PHE A 67 -5.97 -14.52 -14.77
N LEU A 68 -5.90 -15.76 -15.22
CA LEU A 68 -5.21 -16.80 -14.48
C LEU A 68 -3.72 -16.51 -14.42
N ASN A 69 -3.08 -16.96 -13.34
CA ASN A 69 -1.66 -16.73 -13.16
C ASN A 69 -0.90 -17.62 -14.15
N ASP A 70 -0.27 -16.99 -15.13
CA ASP A 70 0.98 -17.53 -15.65
C ASP A 70 2.01 -17.45 -14.51
N SER A 71 2.67 -18.58 -14.19
CA SER A 71 3.57 -18.69 -13.05
C SER A 71 4.71 -17.67 -13.09
N GLU A 72 5.02 -17.10 -14.25
CA GLU A 72 6.19 -16.27 -14.48
C GLU A 72 5.90 -14.76 -14.55
N SER A 73 4.66 -14.35 -14.84
CA SER A 73 4.34 -12.95 -15.14
C SER A 73 4.00 -12.16 -13.87
N LEU A 74 4.67 -11.01 -13.64
CA LEU A 74 4.39 -10.11 -12.50
C LEU A 74 3.20 -9.18 -12.78
N VAL A 75 2.88 -8.99 -14.06
CA VAL A 75 1.82 -8.10 -14.53
C VAL A 75 0.87 -8.85 -15.45
N VAL A 76 -0.42 -8.57 -15.31
CA VAL A 76 -1.47 -9.02 -16.21
C VAL A 76 -2.19 -7.79 -16.75
N TYR A 77 -2.21 -7.66 -18.07
CA TYR A 77 -2.98 -6.64 -18.77
C TYR A 77 -4.24 -7.25 -19.33
N SER A 78 -5.39 -6.67 -19.01
CA SER A 78 -6.65 -7.05 -19.64
C SER A 78 -6.54 -6.94 -21.17
N PRO A 79 -7.04 -7.93 -21.92
CA PRO A 79 -7.08 -7.88 -23.38
C PRO A 79 -8.03 -6.78 -23.90
N TYR A 80 -8.87 -6.22 -23.04
CA TYR A 80 -9.85 -5.21 -23.39
C TYR A 80 -9.32 -3.77 -23.28
N LEU A 81 -8.13 -3.57 -22.70
CA LEU A 81 -7.49 -2.26 -22.63
C LEU A 81 -7.32 -1.66 -24.02
N THR A 82 -7.73 -0.41 -24.18
CA THR A 82 -7.40 0.38 -25.35
C THR A 82 -5.89 0.68 -25.39
N GLY A 83 -5.35 1.01 -26.56
CA GLY A 83 -3.93 1.41 -26.69
C GLY A 83 -3.49 2.50 -25.69
N PRO A 84 -4.27 3.59 -25.50
CA PRO A 84 -3.98 4.60 -24.49
C PRO A 84 -4.01 4.08 -23.04
N GLU A 85 -4.96 3.22 -22.70
CA GLU A 85 -5.06 2.63 -21.35
C GLU A 85 -3.88 1.70 -21.08
N ARG A 86 -3.48 0.87 -22.06
CA ARG A 86 -2.29 0.01 -21.93
C ARG A 86 -1.01 0.81 -21.70
N LYS A 87 -0.77 1.88 -22.47
CA LYS A 87 0.37 2.78 -22.23
C LYS A 87 0.31 3.42 -20.86
N THR A 88 -0.88 3.76 -20.37
CA THR A 88 -1.06 4.31 -19.02
C THR A 88 -0.76 3.25 -17.96
N ALA A 89 -1.22 2.01 -18.16
CA ALA A 89 -0.95 0.88 -17.26
C ALA A 89 0.55 0.59 -17.14
N GLU A 90 1.28 0.60 -18.26
CA GLU A 90 2.74 0.49 -18.30
C GLU A 90 3.42 1.61 -17.50
N ARG A 91 2.96 2.87 -17.65
CA ARG A 91 3.46 4.01 -16.86
C ARG A 91 3.14 3.89 -15.37
N LEU A 92 1.96 3.41 -15.03
CA LEU A 92 1.57 3.16 -13.65
C LEU A 92 2.47 2.10 -13.03
N PHE A 93 2.68 0.97 -13.72
CA PHE A 93 3.58 -0.07 -13.25
C PHE A 93 5.02 0.44 -13.11
N ALA A 94 5.52 1.21 -14.08
CA ALA A 94 6.84 1.83 -14.02
C ALA A 94 7.00 2.85 -12.88
N SER A 95 5.91 3.36 -12.30
CA SER A 95 5.98 4.25 -11.13
C SER A 95 6.26 3.51 -9.82
N ILE A 96 6.10 2.18 -9.81
CA ILE A 96 6.42 1.38 -8.64
C ILE A 96 7.95 1.35 -8.48
N PRO A 97 8.47 1.58 -7.26
CA PRO A 97 9.90 1.57 -7.03
C PRO A 97 10.53 0.24 -7.42
N ALA A 98 11.54 0.26 -8.30
CA ALA A 98 12.16 -0.95 -8.84
C ALA A 98 12.68 -1.91 -7.77
N TYR A 99 13.21 -1.40 -6.65
CA TYR A 99 13.70 -2.20 -5.52
C TYR A 99 12.60 -2.95 -4.75
N ALA A 100 11.33 -2.58 -4.95
CA ALA A 100 10.18 -3.24 -4.34
C ALA A 100 9.65 -4.39 -5.21
N LEU A 101 9.95 -4.40 -6.51
CA LEU A 101 9.50 -5.45 -7.44
C LEU A 101 10.07 -6.84 -7.12
N PRO A 102 11.34 -7.03 -6.73
CA PRO A 102 11.86 -8.35 -6.40
C PRO A 102 11.10 -9.03 -5.25
N ILE A 103 10.78 -8.28 -4.19
CA ILE A 103 10.06 -8.84 -3.05
C ILE A 103 8.59 -9.12 -3.38
N ALA A 104 7.96 -8.27 -4.21
CA ALA A 104 6.62 -8.53 -4.74
C ALA A 104 6.61 -9.81 -5.61
N TYR A 105 7.58 -9.93 -6.52
CA TYR A 105 7.70 -11.07 -7.42
C TYR A 105 7.83 -12.40 -6.67
N ARG A 106 8.80 -12.49 -5.76
CA ARG A 106 9.03 -13.71 -4.96
C ARG A 106 7.90 -13.99 -3.98
N GLY A 107 7.20 -12.95 -3.54
CA GLY A 107 5.98 -13.03 -2.74
C GLY A 107 4.77 -13.59 -3.49
N GLY A 108 4.88 -13.87 -4.80
CA GLY A 108 3.77 -14.40 -5.60
C GLY A 108 2.75 -13.33 -6.00
N VAL A 109 3.10 -12.04 -5.88
CA VAL A 109 2.20 -10.95 -6.23
C VAL A 109 1.93 -10.91 -7.73
N VAL A 110 0.73 -10.47 -8.11
CA VAL A 110 0.40 -10.06 -9.48
C VAL A 110 -0.26 -8.68 -9.51
N TYR A 111 0.27 -7.78 -10.35
CA TYR A 111 -0.37 -6.50 -10.69
C TYR A 111 -1.32 -6.72 -11.86
N VAL A 112 -2.60 -6.44 -11.68
CA VAL A 112 -3.66 -6.71 -12.66
C VAL A 112 -4.27 -5.39 -13.11
N PHE A 113 -4.04 -5.03 -14.37
CA PHE A 113 -4.66 -3.85 -14.97
C PHE A 113 -5.89 -4.27 -15.75
N THR A 114 -7.06 -3.88 -15.26
CA THR A 114 -8.35 -4.19 -15.90
C THR A 114 -8.87 -2.96 -16.61
N ARG A 115 -9.51 -3.14 -17.77
CA ARG A 115 -10.18 -2.00 -18.39
C ARG A 115 -11.38 -1.59 -17.54
N ARG A 116 -12.25 -2.54 -17.25
CA ARG A 116 -13.46 -2.36 -16.44
C ARG A 116 -13.13 -2.62 -14.98
N ALA A 117 -14.12 -2.40 -14.10
CA ALA A 117 -13.97 -2.65 -12.66
C ALA A 117 -13.45 -4.07 -12.38
N ILE A 118 -13.03 -4.34 -11.15
CA ILE A 118 -12.43 -5.64 -10.76
C ILE A 118 -13.27 -6.86 -11.17
N VAL A 119 -14.58 -6.69 -11.34
CA VAL A 119 -15.52 -7.72 -11.81
C VAL A 119 -15.14 -8.33 -13.16
N GLU A 120 -14.35 -7.63 -13.97
CA GLU A 120 -13.78 -8.18 -15.21
C GLU A 120 -12.85 -9.36 -14.91
N ALA A 121 -12.01 -9.24 -13.88
CA ALA A 121 -11.05 -10.27 -13.48
C ALA A 121 -11.58 -11.20 -12.38
N VAL A 122 -12.59 -10.75 -11.63
CA VAL A 122 -13.19 -11.47 -10.52
C VAL A 122 -14.72 -11.32 -10.56
N PRO A 123 -15.41 -12.00 -11.50
CA PRO A 123 -16.87 -11.85 -11.68
C PRO A 123 -17.71 -12.11 -10.43
N ALA A 124 -17.26 -13.02 -9.56
CA ALA A 124 -17.92 -13.33 -8.30
C ALA A 124 -18.11 -12.10 -7.39
N LEU A 125 -17.21 -11.11 -7.44
CA LEU A 125 -17.31 -9.89 -6.63
C LEU A 125 -18.45 -8.95 -7.05
N ALA A 126 -19.01 -9.12 -8.26
CA ALA A 126 -20.16 -8.34 -8.71
C ALA A 126 -21.43 -8.60 -7.88
N VAL A 127 -21.52 -9.75 -7.23
CA VAL A 127 -22.69 -10.17 -6.44
C VAL A 127 -22.61 -9.68 -4.99
N GLU A 128 -21.40 -9.54 -4.45
CA GLU A 128 -21.22 -9.40 -3.01
C GLU A 128 -21.09 -7.96 -2.50
N LYS A 129 -20.49 -7.03 -3.26
CA LYS A 129 -20.21 -5.67 -2.76
C LYS A 129 -20.14 -4.60 -3.86
N THR A 130 -20.91 -3.52 -3.67
CA THR A 130 -20.90 -2.30 -4.51
C THR A 130 -19.67 -1.41 -4.35
N TRP A 131 -18.78 -1.72 -3.39
CA TRP A 131 -17.60 -0.90 -3.07
C TRP A 131 -16.45 -1.13 -4.04
N PHE A 132 -16.48 -2.16 -4.89
CA PHE A 132 -15.40 -2.46 -5.82
C PHE A 132 -15.41 -1.61 -7.10
N GLU A 133 -16.34 -0.66 -7.21
CA GLU A 133 -16.56 0.11 -8.43
C GLU A 133 -15.50 1.20 -8.68
N ASP A 134 -14.85 1.79 -7.67
CA ASP A 134 -14.14 3.09 -7.83
C ASP A 134 -12.65 3.07 -7.45
N TYR A 135 -12.04 1.93 -7.11
CA TYR A 135 -10.68 1.89 -6.54
C TYR A 135 -9.81 0.77 -7.11
N GLY A 136 -8.50 1.03 -7.17
CA GLY A 136 -7.53 -0.05 -7.16
C GLY A 136 -7.52 -0.70 -5.78
N VAL A 137 -7.28 -1.99 -5.72
CA VAL A 137 -7.36 -2.77 -4.47
C VAL A 137 -6.31 -3.87 -4.47
N TYR A 138 -5.54 -3.94 -3.39
CA TYR A 138 -4.75 -5.10 -3.07
C TYR A 138 -5.58 -6.15 -2.33
N MET A 139 -5.82 -7.28 -2.98
CA MET A 139 -6.48 -8.44 -2.39
C MET A 139 -5.45 -9.41 -1.82
N GLN A 140 -5.25 -9.33 -0.52
CA GLN A 140 -4.32 -10.20 0.22
C GLN A 140 -4.56 -11.70 -0.03
N VAL A 141 -5.83 -12.13 -0.03
CA VAL A 141 -6.20 -13.57 -0.16
C VAL A 141 -5.72 -14.22 -1.45
N GLU A 142 -5.36 -13.42 -2.46
CA GLU A 142 -4.80 -13.89 -3.72
C GLU A 142 -3.46 -13.23 -4.06
N ARG A 143 -3.01 -12.28 -3.23
CA ARG A 143 -1.85 -11.39 -3.46
C ARG A 143 -1.92 -10.64 -4.80
N ARG A 144 -3.12 -10.15 -5.15
CA ARG A 144 -3.35 -9.46 -6.44
C ARG A 144 -3.72 -8.01 -6.23
N LEU A 145 -3.05 -7.11 -6.94
CA LEU A 145 -3.32 -5.69 -6.93
C LEU A 145 -4.05 -5.33 -8.22
N TYR A 146 -5.34 -5.04 -8.10
CA TYR A 146 -6.18 -4.66 -9.24
C TYR A 146 -6.17 -3.15 -9.44
N VAL A 147 -6.01 -2.70 -10.67
CA VAL A 147 -6.09 -1.28 -11.06
C VAL A 147 -7.04 -1.13 -12.23
N PRO A 148 -8.30 -0.74 -12.00
CA PRO A 148 -9.28 -0.52 -13.07
C PRO A 148 -9.15 0.88 -13.70
N PHE A 149 -9.43 0.98 -15.01
CA PHE A 149 -9.51 2.25 -15.76
C PHE A 149 -10.93 2.82 -15.84
N GLU A 150 -11.92 1.95 -15.90
CA GLU A 150 -13.35 2.27 -15.92
C GLU A 150 -14.02 1.75 -14.63
N LYS A 151 -14.95 2.54 -14.11
CA LYS A 151 -15.90 2.17 -13.06
C LYS A 151 -17.26 1.90 -13.66
N GLY A 152 -17.98 0.91 -13.13
CA GLY A 152 -19.30 0.54 -13.64
C GLY A 152 -19.64 -0.92 -13.45
N GLN A 153 -20.65 -1.35 -14.20
CA GLN A 153 -21.80 -2.17 -13.82
C GLN A 153 -21.64 -3.52 -13.06
N GLY A 154 -22.13 -3.54 -11.81
CA GLY A 154 -22.63 -4.73 -11.11
C GLY A 154 -23.99 -4.44 -10.51
N LEU A 155 -25.06 -4.89 -11.19
CA LEU A 155 -26.41 -5.10 -10.68
C LEU A 155 -26.70 -4.55 -9.25
N THR A 156 -27.03 -3.27 -9.09
CA THR A 156 -27.47 -2.78 -7.76
C THR A 156 -28.87 -3.31 -7.48
N TRP A 157 -29.02 -4.16 -6.46
CA TRP A 157 -30.34 -4.56 -5.95
C TRP A 157 -31.07 -3.31 -5.45
N LYS A 158 -32.16 -2.94 -6.12
CA LYS A 158 -33.07 -1.93 -5.59
C LYS A 158 -33.95 -2.59 -4.53
N ARG A 159 -33.76 -2.21 -3.26
CA ARG A 159 -34.65 -2.56 -2.16
C ARG A 159 -36.08 -2.08 -2.53
N GLY A 160 -36.97 -3.03 -2.84
CA GLY A 160 -38.38 -2.76 -3.19
C GLY A 160 -38.78 -2.94 -4.66
N GLN A 161 -37.89 -3.33 -5.59
CA GLN A 161 -38.25 -3.49 -7.02
C GLN A 161 -37.91 -4.86 -7.65
N HIS A 162 -37.51 -5.88 -6.89
CA HIS A 162 -37.14 -7.22 -7.41
C HIS A 162 -36.30 -7.17 -8.70
N GLY A 163 -35.28 -6.31 -8.74
CA GLY A 163 -34.55 -6.05 -9.97
C GLY A 163 -33.22 -5.36 -9.76
N TYR A 164 -32.34 -5.58 -10.71
CA TYR A 164 -30.99 -5.07 -10.72
C TYR A 164 -30.87 -3.94 -11.75
N THR A 165 -30.29 -2.81 -11.37
CA THR A 165 -30.08 -1.69 -12.31
C THR A 165 -28.66 -1.67 -12.83
N ALA A 166 -28.54 -1.52 -14.14
CA ALA A 166 -27.31 -1.44 -14.88
C ALA A 166 -26.82 0.04 -14.93
N ARG A 167 -25.71 0.39 -14.25
CA ARG A 167 -24.88 1.61 -14.42
C ARG A 167 -23.84 1.57 -15.57
N ARG A 168 -23.91 2.50 -16.52
CA ARG A 168 -22.95 2.59 -17.64
C ARG A 168 -21.51 2.71 -17.12
N TRP A 169 -20.57 2.05 -17.79
CA TRP A 169 -19.13 2.23 -17.55
C TRP A 169 -18.71 3.68 -17.75
N ALA A 170 -17.91 4.21 -16.84
CA ALA A 170 -17.38 5.57 -16.86
C ALA A 170 -15.89 5.55 -16.46
N PRO A 171 -15.05 6.48 -16.92
CA PRO A 171 -13.66 6.55 -16.47
C PRO A 171 -13.54 6.72 -14.95
N THR A 172 -12.50 6.15 -14.36
CA THR A 172 -12.13 6.46 -12.97
C THR A 172 -11.72 7.93 -12.84
N THR A 173 -12.10 8.56 -11.74
CA THR A 173 -11.73 9.95 -11.43
C THR A 173 -10.61 10.02 -10.38
N ARG A 174 -10.08 8.87 -9.96
CA ARG A 174 -9.00 8.77 -8.99
C ARG A 174 -7.66 9.00 -9.67
N ASP A 175 -6.74 9.60 -8.93
CA ASP A 175 -5.32 9.61 -9.29
C ASP A 175 -4.77 8.18 -9.18
N GLN A 176 -4.65 7.50 -10.32
CA GLN A 176 -4.22 6.10 -10.40
C GLN A 176 -2.75 5.91 -9.96
N PHE A 177 -1.88 6.93 -10.14
CA PHE A 177 -0.49 6.85 -9.67
C PHE A 177 -0.42 6.79 -8.15
N ARG A 178 -1.22 7.60 -7.46
CA ARG A 178 -1.37 7.48 -6.01
C ARG A 178 -1.91 6.12 -5.62
N VAL A 179 -2.99 5.68 -6.27
CA VAL A 179 -3.69 4.43 -5.90
C VAL A 179 -2.73 3.23 -6.00
N ILE A 180 -2.03 3.06 -7.12
CA ILE A 180 -1.12 1.91 -7.28
C ILE A 180 0.00 1.93 -6.25
N ASN A 181 0.53 3.10 -5.90
CA ASN A 181 1.58 3.22 -4.89
C ASN A 181 1.06 2.99 -3.47
N HIS A 182 -0.15 3.45 -3.16
CA HIS A 182 -0.81 3.17 -1.87
C HIS A 182 -1.05 1.67 -1.71
N GLU A 183 -1.67 1.03 -2.70
CA GLU A 183 -1.95 -0.41 -2.66
C GLU A 183 -0.65 -1.25 -2.68
N THR A 184 0.41 -0.76 -3.34
CA THR A 184 1.75 -1.36 -3.22
C THR A 184 2.29 -1.27 -1.80
N GLY A 185 1.96 -0.22 -1.04
CA GLY A 185 2.27 -0.13 0.38
C GLY A 185 1.65 -1.27 1.21
N HIS A 186 0.37 -1.61 0.97
CA HIS A 186 -0.29 -2.75 1.63
C HIS A 186 0.35 -4.10 1.27
N LEU A 187 0.78 -4.24 0.03
CA LEU A 187 1.53 -5.40 -0.44
C LEU A 187 2.88 -5.49 0.28
N ILE A 188 3.67 -4.41 0.31
CA ILE A 188 5.00 -4.42 0.94
C ILE A 188 4.89 -4.66 2.43
N ASP A 189 3.85 -4.11 3.07
CA ASP A 189 3.51 -4.39 4.46
C ASP A 189 3.41 -5.89 4.72
N GLU A 190 2.75 -6.64 3.82
CA GLU A 190 2.65 -8.10 3.90
C GLU A 190 3.96 -8.81 3.55
N MET A 191 4.51 -8.54 2.37
CA MET A 191 5.60 -9.34 1.80
C MET A 191 6.90 -9.19 2.58
N LEU A 192 7.24 -7.96 2.97
CA LEU A 192 8.41 -7.73 3.81
C LEU A 192 8.13 -8.07 5.28
N GLY A 193 6.86 -8.02 5.70
CA GLY A 193 6.41 -8.42 7.02
C GLY A 193 6.84 -9.83 7.39
N VAL A 194 6.78 -10.79 6.46
CA VAL A 194 7.16 -12.20 6.68
C VAL A 194 8.64 -12.37 7.08
N TYR A 195 9.52 -11.45 6.68
CA TYR A 195 10.95 -11.52 7.02
C TYR A 195 11.29 -10.84 8.35
N SER A 196 10.31 -10.27 9.05
CA SER A 196 10.53 -9.62 10.34
C SER A 196 10.19 -10.56 11.48
N ARG A 197 11.07 -10.68 12.48
CA ARG A 197 10.88 -11.62 13.61
C ARG A 197 9.72 -11.22 14.53
N ASP A 198 9.47 -9.91 14.64
CA ASP A 198 8.49 -9.33 15.57
C ASP A 198 7.27 -8.69 14.87
N SER A 199 6.96 -9.14 13.65
CA SER A 199 5.86 -8.57 12.82
C SER A 199 4.54 -9.35 12.94
N LEU A 200 4.46 -10.39 13.78
CA LEU A 200 3.23 -11.15 13.96
C LEU A 200 2.18 -10.30 14.68
N GLY A 201 1.07 -10.03 13.99
CA GLY A 201 -0.07 -9.29 14.53
C GLY A 201 -0.98 -10.16 15.40
N GLU A 202 -1.93 -9.51 16.08
CA GLU A 202 -2.96 -10.20 16.87
C GLU A 202 -3.92 -11.01 15.98
N ASP A 203 -3.96 -10.72 14.68
CA ASP A 203 -4.71 -11.47 13.66
C ASP A 203 -3.91 -12.65 13.06
N GLY A 204 -2.73 -12.95 13.62
CA GLY A 204 -1.87 -14.04 13.16
C GLY A 204 -1.15 -13.75 11.84
N GLN A 205 -1.19 -12.50 11.35
CA GLN A 205 -0.54 -12.12 10.10
C GLN A 205 0.79 -11.40 10.36
N TYR A 206 1.82 -11.80 9.62
CA TYR A 206 3.10 -11.07 9.58
C TYR A 206 2.94 -9.80 8.73
N ARG A 207 3.09 -8.63 9.36
CA ARG A 207 3.00 -7.32 8.70
C ARG A 207 4.07 -6.36 9.23
N LEU A 208 4.73 -5.60 8.37
CA LEU A 208 5.66 -4.54 8.82
C LEU A 208 4.99 -3.54 9.76
N SER A 209 3.74 -3.22 9.50
CA SER A 209 2.92 -2.32 10.28
C SER A 209 2.62 -2.86 11.68
N ASN A 210 2.88 -4.14 11.96
CA ASN A 210 2.78 -4.73 13.29
C ASN A 210 4.07 -4.65 14.10
N ARG A 211 5.20 -4.28 13.48
CA ARG A 211 6.49 -4.24 14.16
C ARG A 211 6.50 -3.23 15.33
N PRO A 212 7.26 -3.51 16.41
CA PRO A 212 7.26 -2.66 17.60
C PRO A 212 7.67 -1.21 17.33
N ASP A 213 8.68 -0.99 16.48
CA ASP A 213 9.17 0.33 16.07
C ASP A 213 8.10 1.17 15.36
N TYR A 214 7.42 0.59 14.37
CA TYR A 214 6.35 1.27 13.65
C TYR A 214 5.11 1.50 14.53
N ARG A 215 4.77 0.54 15.40
CA ARG A 215 3.67 0.70 16.38
C ARG A 215 3.97 1.82 17.36
N ALA A 216 5.18 1.88 17.90
CA ALA A 216 5.61 2.92 18.82
C ALA A 216 5.58 4.30 18.14
N ALA A 217 6.13 4.42 16.93
CA ALA A 217 6.11 5.65 16.16
C ALA A 217 4.68 6.13 15.86
N THR A 218 3.81 5.24 15.41
CA THR A 218 2.39 5.55 15.15
C THR A 218 1.68 6.04 16.43
N ARG A 219 1.92 5.36 17.56
CA ARG A 219 1.32 5.75 18.85
C ARG A 219 1.83 7.10 19.35
N ALA A 220 3.11 7.39 19.18
CA ALA A 220 3.70 8.68 19.54
C ALA A 220 3.09 9.82 18.69
N ASP A 221 2.89 9.58 17.39
CA ASP A 221 2.22 10.54 16.51
C ASP A 221 0.75 10.76 16.87
N LEU A 222 0.00 9.71 17.21
CA LEU A 222 -1.37 9.82 17.72
C LEU A 222 -1.45 10.58 19.05
N ALA A 223 -0.52 10.35 19.98
CA ALA A 223 -0.43 11.09 21.24
C ALA A 223 -0.19 12.58 20.98
N ARG A 224 0.74 12.90 20.09
CA ARG A 224 1.00 14.28 19.67
C ARG A 224 -0.22 14.94 19.02
N LEU A 225 -0.91 14.24 18.13
CA LEU A 225 -2.11 14.75 17.45
C LEU A 225 -3.28 15.03 18.40
N THR A 226 -3.37 14.29 19.50
CA THR A 226 -4.45 14.41 20.50
C THR A 226 -4.07 15.29 21.70
N SER A 227 -2.83 15.79 21.74
CA SER A 227 -2.34 16.72 22.77
C SER A 227 -2.83 18.16 22.53
N SER A 228 -2.68 19.02 23.54
CA SER A 228 -2.91 20.46 23.42
C SER A 228 -2.00 21.12 22.38
N ASP A 229 -0.83 20.53 22.14
CA ASP A 229 0.23 21.09 21.30
C ASP A 229 0.19 20.51 19.88
N SER A 230 -0.96 19.95 19.49
CA SER A 230 -1.15 19.35 18.17
C SER A 230 -0.88 20.37 17.07
N PRO A 231 -0.07 20.03 16.05
CA PRO A 231 0.20 20.94 14.92
C PRO A 231 -1.01 21.11 13.98
N LEU A 232 -2.06 20.29 14.17
CA LEU A 232 -3.25 20.28 13.34
C LEU A 232 -4.45 20.79 14.14
N SER A 233 -5.25 21.64 13.50
CA SER A 233 -6.54 22.02 14.08
C SER A 233 -7.48 20.82 14.20
N ILE A 234 -8.42 20.86 15.15
CA ILE A 234 -9.44 19.82 15.36
C ILE A 234 -10.18 19.48 14.05
N LYS A 235 -10.46 20.49 13.21
CA LYS A 235 -11.09 20.28 11.88
C LYS A 235 -10.20 19.46 10.95
N LYS A 236 -8.89 19.67 10.95
CA LYS A 236 -7.94 18.89 10.16
C LYS A 236 -7.81 17.46 10.70
N ILE A 237 -7.75 17.29 12.02
CA ILE A 237 -7.69 15.97 12.66
C ILE A 237 -8.92 15.13 12.31
N ARG A 238 -10.14 15.69 12.40
CA ARG A 238 -11.37 14.97 12.03
C ARG A 238 -11.38 14.50 10.57
N LYS A 239 -10.74 15.23 9.66
CA LYS A 239 -10.61 14.83 8.24
C LYS A 239 -9.67 13.63 8.04
N LEU A 240 -8.85 13.30 9.02
CA LEU A 240 -7.99 12.12 8.98
C LEU A 240 -8.74 10.82 9.30
N GLY A 241 -10.07 10.82 9.51
CA GLY A 241 -10.81 9.70 10.09
C GLY A 241 -10.50 8.29 9.55
N TYR A 242 -10.18 8.16 8.26
CA TYR A 242 -9.74 6.89 7.65
C TYR A 242 -8.38 6.37 8.17
N TYR A 243 -7.50 7.28 8.56
CA TYR A 243 -6.18 7.02 9.13
C TYR A 243 -6.16 7.09 10.67
N MET A 244 -7.32 7.18 11.31
CA MET A 244 -7.43 7.35 12.77
C MET A 244 -8.16 6.15 13.39
N PRO A 245 -7.64 5.57 14.49
CA PRO A 245 -8.35 4.53 15.21
C PRO A 245 -9.64 5.11 15.83
N ARG A 246 -10.61 4.24 16.11
CA ARG A 246 -11.90 4.64 16.66
C ARG A 246 -11.73 5.38 17.98
N ALA A 247 -10.82 4.89 18.81
CA ALA A 247 -10.43 5.53 20.06
C ALA A 247 -8.92 5.46 20.29
N PHE A 248 -8.41 6.40 21.09
CA PHE A 248 -7.04 6.44 21.60
C PHE A 248 -7.02 7.15 22.96
N ASN A 249 -6.31 6.58 23.94
CA ASN A 249 -6.29 7.06 25.34
C ASN A 249 -7.69 7.40 25.89
N GLY A 250 -8.66 6.50 25.65
CA GLY A 250 -10.05 6.67 26.12
C GLY A 250 -10.89 7.69 25.36
N LYS A 251 -10.34 8.39 24.35
CA LYS A 251 -11.05 9.41 23.56
C LYS A 251 -11.39 8.90 22.16
N ARG A 252 -12.60 9.16 21.68
CA ARG A 252 -13.00 8.86 20.30
C ARG A 252 -12.33 9.83 19.32
N ILE A 253 -11.53 9.33 18.39
CA ILE A 253 -10.73 10.17 17.47
C ILE A 253 -10.86 9.79 15.99
N GLY A 254 -11.52 8.68 15.66
CA GLY A 254 -11.63 8.18 14.29
C GLY A 254 -12.78 7.19 14.11
N ILE A 255 -12.70 6.39 13.05
CA ILE A 255 -13.74 5.42 12.68
C ILE A 255 -13.22 3.99 12.51
N GLN A 256 -11.91 3.80 12.30
CA GLN A 256 -11.32 2.50 11.99
C GLN A 256 -10.91 1.73 13.24
N ASP A 257 -10.75 0.41 13.12
CA ASP A 257 -10.06 -0.36 14.17
C ASP A 257 -8.56 -0.02 14.16
N GLU A 258 -7.87 -0.12 15.30
CA GLU A 258 -6.47 0.35 15.45
C GLU A 258 -5.52 -0.29 14.44
N GLN A 259 -5.66 -1.59 14.22
CA GLN A 259 -4.85 -2.32 13.24
C GLN A 259 -5.11 -1.82 11.82
N ARG A 260 -6.38 -1.62 11.45
CA ARG A 260 -6.73 -1.11 10.12
C ARG A 260 -6.19 0.29 9.91
N ALA A 261 -6.43 1.21 10.84
CA ALA A 261 -5.89 2.58 10.76
C ALA A 261 -4.37 2.57 10.54
N ARG A 262 -3.65 1.72 11.28
CA ARG A 262 -2.19 1.60 11.18
C ARG A 262 -1.71 1.08 9.82
N ARG A 263 -2.41 0.11 9.23
CA ARG A 263 -2.14 -0.39 7.86
C ARG A 263 -2.38 0.68 6.80
N GLU A 264 -3.49 1.40 6.90
CA GLU A 264 -3.80 2.51 5.98
C GLU A 264 -2.79 3.67 6.10
N VAL A 265 -2.35 3.99 7.32
CA VAL A 265 -1.26 4.95 7.53
C VAL A 265 0.02 4.46 6.87
N PHE A 266 0.37 3.18 7.00
CA PHE A 266 1.57 2.61 6.39
C PHE A 266 1.52 2.75 4.87
N ALA A 267 0.41 2.34 4.26
CA ALA A 267 0.21 2.38 2.81
C ALA A 267 0.27 3.80 2.24
N GLU A 268 -0.40 4.77 2.88
CA GLU A 268 -0.35 6.16 2.41
C GLU A 268 1.04 6.78 2.63
N LEU A 269 1.70 6.51 3.76
CA LEU A 269 3.07 6.99 4.00
C LEU A 269 4.09 6.37 3.04
N TRP A 270 3.88 5.11 2.63
CA TRP A 270 4.64 4.48 1.57
C TRP A 270 4.44 5.25 0.26
N ALA A 271 3.21 5.53 -0.16
CA ALA A 271 2.96 6.35 -1.35
C ALA A 271 3.61 7.74 -1.25
N GLU A 272 3.57 8.39 -0.09
CA GLU A 272 4.22 9.69 0.16
C GLU A 272 5.74 9.63 0.08
N ALA A 273 6.37 8.55 0.56
CA ALA A 273 7.81 8.37 0.50
C ALA A 273 8.34 8.29 -0.94
N HIS A 274 7.47 7.94 -1.90
CA HIS A 274 7.77 7.84 -3.32
C HIS A 274 7.17 8.98 -4.14
N GLY A 275 6.69 10.05 -3.50
CA GLY A 275 6.19 11.25 -4.18
C GLY A 275 4.77 11.13 -4.76
N HIS A 276 4.04 10.08 -4.42
CA HIS A 276 2.71 9.79 -4.95
C HIS A 276 1.56 9.99 -3.96
N GLY A 277 1.82 10.35 -2.71
CA GLY A 277 0.76 10.58 -1.74
C GLY A 277 0.07 11.95 -1.87
N LYS A 278 -1.16 12.04 -1.35
CA LYS A 278 -2.02 13.22 -1.53
C LYS A 278 -2.32 13.93 -0.22
N SER A 279 -2.33 13.21 0.88
CA SER A 279 -2.82 13.71 2.15
C SER A 279 -1.80 14.54 2.94
N LYS A 280 -0.52 14.52 2.54
CA LYS A 280 0.61 15.02 3.34
C LYS A 280 0.53 14.44 4.76
N LEU A 281 0.19 13.17 4.84
CA LEU A 281 -0.02 12.40 6.05
C LEU A 281 1.25 12.39 6.91
N PHE A 282 2.44 12.51 6.31
CA PHE A 282 3.71 12.72 7.02
C PHE A 282 3.71 13.91 7.98
N ILE A 283 2.86 14.94 7.78
CA ILE A 283 2.73 16.05 8.73
C ILE A 283 2.02 15.59 10.02
N ALA A 284 1.01 14.73 9.86
CA ALA A 284 0.27 14.14 10.96
C ALA A 284 1.06 13.00 11.63
N TYR A 285 1.80 12.23 10.84
CA TYR A 285 2.53 11.03 11.24
C TYR A 285 4.04 11.10 10.88
N PRO A 286 4.79 12.09 11.39
CA PRO A 286 6.19 12.29 11.02
C PRO A 286 7.12 11.18 11.52
N GLN A 287 6.86 10.61 12.70
CA GLN A 287 7.70 9.54 13.23
C GLN A 287 7.43 8.24 12.48
N ALA A 288 6.17 7.91 12.22
CA ALA A 288 5.83 6.76 11.42
C ALA A 288 6.38 6.89 9.98
N PHE A 289 6.39 8.10 9.42
CA PHE A 289 6.97 8.37 8.10
C PHE A 289 8.48 8.12 8.07
N ALA A 290 9.21 8.52 9.11
CA ALA A 290 10.65 8.24 9.22
C ALA A 290 10.93 6.73 9.23
N VAL A 291 10.09 5.94 9.92
CA VAL A 291 10.18 4.47 9.94
C VAL A 291 9.85 3.85 8.56
N VAL A 292 8.83 4.35 7.87
CA VAL A 292 8.52 3.86 6.50
C VAL A 292 9.67 4.16 5.53
N LYS A 293 10.27 5.36 5.62
CA LYS A 293 11.44 5.70 4.81
C LYS A 293 12.62 4.79 5.08
N SER A 294 12.89 4.47 6.35
CA SER A 294 14.01 3.60 6.69
C SER A 294 13.80 2.16 6.20
N TYR A 295 12.56 1.65 6.15
CA TYR A 295 12.25 0.39 5.47
C TYR A 295 12.48 0.46 3.96
N ALA A 296 12.09 1.56 3.31
CA ALA A 296 12.34 1.76 1.89
C ALA A 296 13.84 1.82 1.59
N ASP A 297 14.62 2.54 2.40
CA ASP A 297 16.07 2.63 2.27
C ASP A 297 16.77 1.29 2.54
N PHE A 298 16.25 0.51 3.50
CA PHE A 298 16.70 -0.85 3.74
C PHE A 298 16.45 -1.76 2.52
N LEU A 299 15.25 -1.74 1.93
CA LEU A 299 14.95 -2.50 0.71
C LEU A 299 15.84 -2.08 -0.48
N LYS A 300 16.11 -0.78 -0.64
CA LYS A 300 17.06 -0.28 -1.65
C LYS A 300 18.45 -0.87 -1.45
N ALA A 301 18.94 -0.93 -0.21
CA ALA A 301 20.24 -1.51 0.10
C ALA A 301 20.29 -3.01 -0.22
N GLN A 302 19.20 -3.76 0.06
CA GLN A 302 19.10 -5.18 -0.32
C GLN A 302 19.07 -5.37 -1.83
N ASP A 303 18.31 -4.56 -2.58
CA ASP A 303 18.29 -4.63 -4.05
C ASP A 303 19.63 -4.24 -4.69
N ALA A 304 20.31 -3.22 -4.15
CA ALA A 304 21.62 -2.81 -4.63
C ALA A 304 22.69 -3.89 -4.41
N GLY A 305 22.57 -4.67 -3.32
CA GLY A 305 23.45 -5.80 -3.02
C GLY A 305 23.09 -7.09 -3.78
N ALA A 306 21.99 -7.12 -4.54
CA ALA A 306 21.59 -8.31 -5.29
C ALA A 306 22.51 -8.55 -6.48
N VAL A 307 23.11 -9.74 -6.54
CA VAL A 307 24.05 -10.14 -7.60
C VAL A 307 23.34 -10.42 -8.92
N VAL A 308 22.06 -10.81 -8.88
CA VAL A 308 21.26 -11.17 -10.05
C VAL A 308 19.96 -10.35 -10.09
N LYS A 309 19.74 -9.63 -11.19
CA LYS A 309 18.50 -8.89 -11.46
C LYS A 309 17.68 -9.63 -12.52
N CYS A 310 16.67 -10.36 -12.08
CA CYS A 310 15.77 -11.08 -12.99
C CYS A 310 14.87 -10.10 -13.73
N LYS A 311 14.58 -10.39 -15.01
CA LYS A 311 13.56 -9.66 -15.74
C LYS A 311 12.20 -10.13 -15.25
N TRP A 312 11.39 -9.19 -14.79
CA TRP A 312 10.01 -9.45 -14.38
C TRP A 312 9.17 -9.45 -15.66
N GLY A 313 8.67 -10.61 -16.07
CA GLY A 313 7.89 -10.75 -17.31
C GLY A 313 6.74 -9.74 -17.37
N GLY A 314 6.61 -9.06 -18.52
CA GLY A 314 5.56 -8.10 -18.86
C GLY A 314 5.39 -8.00 -20.37
#